data_AF-A0A336N5B8-F1
#
_entry.id   AF-A0A336N5B8-F1
#
_cell.length_a   1.000
_cell.length_b   1.000
_cell.length_c   1.000
_cell.angle_alpha   90.00
_cell.angle_beta   90.00
_cell.angle_gamma   90.00
#
_symmetry.space_group_name_H-M   'P 1'
#
loop_
_entity.id
_entity.type
_entity.pdbx_description
1 polymer ?
#
loop_
_entity_poly.entity_id
_entity_poly.type
_entity_poly.pdbx_seq_one_letter_code
_entity_poly.pdbx_strand_id
1 'polypeptide(L)'
;MDFLGAEEGLNPQVQNQCLLQAVSDYCVQGELNPEQTQTVKKQVFEYCKGQMNSREEIELTELSEALPTLNQQPFVTFTQEQNYGLEDSIPPVRTALKSLTKFSGSGKGVTISFDAELINQRIIWDEAADTLTIKELPPNLRDQLQRRLKEQN
;
A
#
# COMPACT_ATOMS: atom_id res chain seq x y z
N MET A 1 -5.69 16.81 14.99
CA MET A 1 -5.28 16.03 16.17
C MET A 1 -3.78 16.12 16.22
N ASP A 2 -3.29 16.82 17.24
CA ASP A 2 -1.90 16.88 17.66
C ASP A 2 -1.35 15.49 18.04
N PHE A 3 -0.03 15.43 18.11
CA PHE A 3 0.81 14.40 18.73
C PHE A 3 1.40 13.38 17.76
N LEU A 4 2.64 13.64 17.34
CA LEU A 4 3.73 12.67 17.33
C LEU A 4 5.05 13.47 17.21
N GLY A 5 5.36 14.18 18.30
CA GLY A 5 6.74 14.56 18.60
C GLY A 5 7.28 13.53 19.59
N ALA A 6 8.42 12.95 19.24
CA ALA A 6 9.28 12.04 20.02
C ALA A 6 9.08 10.53 19.75
N GLU A 7 10.14 9.93 19.17
CA GLU A 7 10.49 8.49 19.11
C GLU A 7 9.99 7.62 17.94
N GLU A 8 9.58 8.17 16.79
CA GLU A 8 9.14 7.37 15.61
C GLU A 8 10.26 6.78 14.74
N GLY A 9 11.52 7.16 14.94
CA GLY A 9 12.66 6.63 14.18
C GLY A 9 12.91 5.14 14.38
N LEU A 10 12.65 4.61 15.58
CA LEU A 10 13.09 3.26 15.97
C LEU A 10 12.09 2.14 15.64
N ASN A 11 10.84 2.45 15.28
CA ASN A 11 9.86 1.40 15.06
C ASN A 11 9.83 0.97 13.60
N PRO A 12 10.30 -0.25 13.28
CA PRO A 12 10.39 -0.72 11.91
C PRO A 12 9.01 -0.78 11.22
N GLN A 13 7.93 -1.01 11.98
CA GLN A 13 6.58 -0.99 11.41
C GLN A 13 6.11 0.40 11.03
N VAL A 14 6.49 1.43 11.81
CA VAL A 14 6.12 2.83 11.55
C VAL A 14 6.95 3.35 10.38
N GLN A 15 8.26 3.11 10.40
CA GLN A 15 9.17 3.46 9.29
C GLN A 15 8.70 2.86 7.96
N ASN A 16 8.33 1.58 7.93
CA ASN A 16 7.77 1.00 6.71
C ASN A 16 6.44 1.68 6.32
N GLN A 17 5.51 1.93 7.25
CA GLN A 17 4.25 2.63 6.92
C GLN A 17 4.48 4.03 6.37
N CYS A 18 5.35 4.82 6.99
CA CYS A 18 5.74 6.15 6.51
C CYS A 18 6.37 6.05 5.11
N LEU A 19 7.20 5.04 4.85
CA LEU A 19 7.79 4.81 3.54
C LEU A 19 6.70 4.58 2.49
N LEU A 20 5.70 3.75 2.80
CA LEU A 20 4.61 3.46 1.86
C LEU A 20 3.74 4.69 1.60
N GLN A 21 3.49 5.48 2.64
CA GLN A 21 2.76 6.73 2.53
C GLN A 21 3.53 7.71 1.64
N ALA A 22 4.82 7.90 1.88
CA ALA A 22 5.67 8.75 1.06
C ALA A 22 5.69 8.31 -0.41
N VAL A 23 5.74 7.02 -0.69
CA VAL A 23 5.66 6.50 -2.09
C VAL A 23 4.33 6.84 -2.72
N SER A 24 3.23 6.70 -1.99
CA SER A 24 1.90 7.05 -2.50
C SER A 24 1.79 8.55 -2.78
N ASP A 25 2.28 9.39 -1.87
CA ASP A 25 2.24 10.85 -2.00
C ASP A 25 3.19 11.33 -3.10
N TYR A 26 4.33 10.68 -3.30
CA TYR A 26 5.24 10.92 -4.43
C TYR A 26 4.57 10.63 -5.78
N CYS A 27 3.78 9.54 -5.87
CA CYS A 27 3.01 9.24 -7.08
C CYS A 27 1.93 10.30 -7.35
N VAL A 28 1.26 10.79 -6.30
CA VAL A 28 0.25 11.86 -6.40
C VAL A 28 0.89 13.18 -6.81
N GLN A 29 2.03 13.54 -6.20
CA GLN A 29 2.78 14.74 -6.58
C GLN A 29 3.20 14.67 -8.04
N GLY A 30 3.70 13.52 -8.50
CA GLY A 30 4.08 13.26 -9.89
C GLY A 30 2.93 13.20 -10.89
N GLU A 31 1.69 13.48 -10.47
CA GLU A 31 0.47 13.44 -11.29
C GLU A 31 0.33 12.12 -12.08
N LEU A 32 0.76 11.00 -11.47
CA LEU A 32 0.75 9.70 -12.13
C LEU A 32 -0.68 9.16 -12.27
N ASN A 33 -0.98 8.61 -13.44
CA ASN A 33 -2.20 7.86 -13.66
C ASN A 33 -2.24 6.60 -12.77
N PRO A 34 -3.43 6.01 -12.49
CA PRO A 34 -3.55 4.85 -11.62
C PRO A 34 -2.70 3.65 -12.07
N GLU A 35 -2.54 3.43 -13.38
CA GLU A 35 -1.67 2.38 -13.93
C GLU A 35 -0.18 2.64 -13.67
N GLN A 36 0.26 3.90 -13.77
CA GLN A 36 1.64 4.29 -13.48
C GLN A 36 1.92 4.22 -11.98
N THR A 37 0.98 4.70 -11.16
CA THR A 37 1.05 4.59 -9.69
C THR A 37 1.19 3.14 -9.24
N GLN A 38 0.42 2.22 -9.84
CA GLN A 38 0.56 0.79 -9.56
C GLN A 38 1.93 0.24 -9.96
N THR A 39 2.47 0.71 -11.09
CA THR A 39 3.81 0.32 -11.55
C THR A 39 4.88 0.74 -10.53
N VAL A 40 4.85 1.99 -10.07
CA VAL A 40 5.78 2.51 -9.05
C VAL A 40 5.63 1.75 -7.73
N LYS A 41 4.41 1.57 -7.23
CA LYS A 41 4.16 0.81 -5.99
C LYS A 41 4.65 -0.63 -6.10
N LYS A 42 4.52 -1.26 -7.27
CA LYS A 42 5.03 -2.61 -7.54
C LYS A 42 6.56 -2.64 -7.55
N GLN A 43 7.23 -1.63 -8.11
CA GLN A 43 8.69 -1.52 -8.07
C GLN A 43 9.20 -1.41 -6.63
N VAL A 44 8.59 -0.53 -5.81
CA VAL A 44 8.92 -0.43 -4.38
C VAL A 44 8.72 -1.76 -3.67
N PHE A 45 7.59 -2.43 -3.94
CA PHE A 45 7.29 -3.72 -3.33
C PHE A 45 8.33 -4.79 -3.68
N GLU A 46 8.70 -4.92 -4.96
CA GLU A 46 9.69 -5.90 -5.41
C GLU A 46 11.09 -5.58 -4.85
N TYR A 47 11.47 -4.29 -4.78
CA TYR A 47 12.71 -3.88 -4.13
C TYR A 47 12.75 -4.29 -2.64
N CYS A 48 11.73 -3.89 -1.86
CA CYS A 48 11.68 -4.20 -0.44
C CYS A 48 11.60 -5.72 -0.17
N LYS A 49 10.95 -6.47 -1.08
CA LYS A 49 10.91 -7.93 -1.05
C LYS A 49 12.27 -8.55 -1.36
N GLY A 50 13.05 -7.95 -2.27
CA GLY A 50 14.44 -8.29 -2.53
C GLY A 50 15.29 -8.15 -1.26
N GLN A 51 15.29 -6.96 -0.65
CA GLN A 51 16.00 -6.69 0.60
C GLN A 51 15.60 -7.66 1.72
N MET A 52 14.31 -7.93 1.88
CA MET A 52 13.81 -8.91 2.85
C MET A 52 14.35 -10.33 2.60
N ASN A 53 14.49 -10.75 1.34
CA ASN A 53 15.02 -12.07 1.00
C ASN A 53 16.53 -12.16 1.23
N SER A 54 17.26 -11.08 0.94
CA SER A 54 18.69 -10.96 1.19
C SER A 54 19.05 -10.71 2.66
N ARG A 55 18.04 -10.42 3.51
CA ARG A 55 18.20 -9.94 4.90
C ARG A 55 18.99 -8.64 4.97
N GLU A 56 18.81 -7.80 3.97
CA GLU A 56 19.37 -6.45 3.89
C GLU A 56 18.30 -5.43 4.27
N GLU A 57 18.74 -4.24 4.64
CA GLU A 57 17.88 -3.12 4.99
C GLU A 57 17.46 -2.36 3.73
N ILE A 58 16.35 -1.66 3.79
CA ILE A 58 15.85 -0.81 2.70
C ILE A 58 16.63 0.50 2.77
N GLU A 59 17.51 0.74 1.81
CA GLU A 59 18.24 2.00 1.70
C GLU A 59 17.40 3.02 0.91
N LEU A 60 17.08 4.17 1.50
CA LEU A 60 16.25 5.20 0.86
C LEU A 60 16.87 5.73 -0.44
N THR A 61 18.19 5.86 -0.46
CA THR A 61 18.96 6.32 -1.62
C THR A 61 18.85 5.32 -2.77
N GLU A 62 19.12 4.04 -2.50
CA GLU A 62 19.03 2.96 -3.50
C GLU A 62 17.58 2.75 -3.99
N LEU A 63 16.61 2.78 -3.07
CA LEU A 63 15.20 2.78 -3.43
C LEU A 63 14.85 3.96 -4.33
N SER A 64 15.36 5.16 -4.04
CA SER A 64 15.14 6.34 -4.86
C SER A 64 15.77 6.22 -6.25
N GLU A 65 16.89 5.52 -6.40
CA GLU A 65 17.52 5.24 -7.70
C GLU A 65 16.73 4.18 -8.49
N ALA A 66 16.11 3.23 -7.80
CA ALA A 66 15.25 2.22 -8.42
C ALA A 66 13.91 2.79 -8.92
N LEU A 67 13.47 3.93 -8.36
CA LEU A 67 12.23 4.61 -8.73
C LEU A 67 12.45 5.68 -9.80
N PRO A 68 11.46 5.94 -10.67
CA PRO A 68 11.54 7.04 -11.61
C PRO A 68 11.57 8.38 -10.87
N THR A 69 12.38 9.32 -11.37
CA THR A 69 12.33 10.72 -10.96
C THR A 69 11.01 11.34 -11.44
N LEU A 70 10.19 11.83 -10.51
CA LEU A 70 8.91 12.47 -10.80
C LEU A 70 9.06 13.98 -10.55
N ASN A 71 8.47 14.81 -11.42
CA ASN A 71 8.57 16.28 -11.30
C ASN A 71 9.99 16.83 -11.11
N GLN A 72 11.00 16.22 -11.73
CA GLN A 72 12.42 16.60 -11.61
C GLN A 72 12.98 16.44 -10.19
N GLN A 73 12.29 15.71 -9.31
CA GLN A 73 12.68 15.49 -7.93
C GLN A 73 12.80 13.97 -7.69
N PRO A 74 13.96 13.49 -7.20
CA PRO A 74 14.10 12.09 -6.83
C PRO A 74 13.35 11.81 -5.52
N PHE A 75 12.93 10.56 -5.32
CA PHE A 75 12.17 10.14 -4.15
C PHE A 75 12.87 10.50 -2.82
N VAL A 76 14.19 10.33 -2.72
CA VAL A 76 14.95 10.68 -1.50
C VAL A 76 14.89 12.17 -1.17
N THR A 77 14.91 13.05 -2.17
CA THR A 77 14.76 14.49 -1.93
C THR A 77 13.33 14.82 -1.53
N PHE A 78 12.33 14.13 -2.10
CA PHE A 78 10.94 14.28 -1.72
C PHE A 78 10.68 13.89 -0.26
N THR A 79 11.22 12.74 0.19
CA THR A 79 11.03 12.30 1.58
C THR A 79 11.67 13.23 2.59
N GLN A 80 12.83 13.80 2.25
CA GLN A 80 13.56 14.78 3.06
C GLN A 80 12.83 16.13 3.14
N GLU A 81 12.37 16.68 1.99
CA GLU A 81 11.67 17.98 1.96
C GLU A 81 10.33 17.94 2.69
N GLN A 82 9.59 16.84 2.56
CA GLN A 82 8.32 16.64 3.25
C GLN A 82 8.48 16.19 4.70
N ASN A 83 9.73 15.98 5.14
CA ASN A 83 10.09 15.65 6.51
C ASN A 83 9.31 14.45 7.09
N TYR A 84 9.22 13.36 6.31
CA TYR A 84 8.54 12.12 6.74
C TYR A 84 9.21 11.42 7.93
N GLY A 85 10.39 11.87 8.37
CA GLY A 85 11.12 11.26 9.48
C GLY A 85 11.58 9.83 9.18
N LEU A 86 11.83 9.53 7.90
CA LEU A 86 12.35 8.24 7.47
C LEU A 86 13.85 8.17 7.75
N GLU A 87 14.29 7.06 8.34
CA GLU A 87 15.72 6.74 8.46
C GLU A 87 16.31 6.39 7.09
N ASP A 88 17.60 6.67 6.89
CA ASP A 88 18.31 6.32 5.65
C ASP A 88 18.26 4.81 5.34
N SER A 89 18.24 3.99 6.40
CA SER A 89 18.17 2.54 6.34
C SER A 89 17.00 2.03 7.18
N ILE A 90 16.10 1.27 6.55
CA ILE A 90 14.86 0.80 7.18
C ILE A 90 14.80 -0.73 7.13
N PRO A 91 14.71 -1.45 8.27
CA PRO A 91 14.53 -2.89 8.25
C PRO A 91 13.19 -3.28 7.60
N PRO A 92 13.17 -4.17 6.59
CA PRO A 92 11.95 -4.51 5.85
C PRO A 92 10.95 -5.29 6.72
N VAL A 93 9.70 -4.82 6.77
CA VAL A 93 8.63 -5.46 7.54
C VAL A 93 7.57 -6.06 6.61
N ARG A 94 7.49 -7.39 6.58
CA ARG A 94 6.54 -8.15 5.74
C ARG A 94 5.09 -7.70 5.87
N THR A 95 4.63 -7.37 7.08
CA THR A 95 3.25 -6.95 7.31
C THR A 95 2.95 -5.58 6.72
N ALA A 96 3.90 -4.65 6.78
CA ALA A 96 3.78 -3.33 6.17
C ALA A 96 3.83 -3.44 4.64
N LEU A 97 4.77 -4.18 4.07
CA LEU A 97 4.89 -4.36 2.61
C LEU A 97 3.61 -4.93 1.96
N LYS A 98 2.84 -5.76 2.68
CA LYS A 98 1.54 -6.24 2.17
C LYS A 98 0.51 -5.12 1.94
N SER A 99 0.63 -3.99 2.62
CA SER A 99 -0.27 -2.84 2.42
C SER A 99 0.05 -2.04 1.15
N LEU A 100 1.23 -2.20 0.54
CA LEU A 100 1.51 -1.65 -0.81
C LEU A 100 0.65 -2.30 -1.88
N THR A 101 0.40 -3.59 -1.74
CA THR A 101 -0.26 -4.40 -2.76
C THR A 101 -1.72 -4.66 -2.44
N LYS A 102 -2.20 -4.32 -1.23
CA LYS A 102 -3.56 -4.65 -0.78
C LYS A 102 -4.27 -3.46 -0.16
N PHE A 103 -5.53 -3.29 -0.52
CA PHE A 103 -6.48 -2.54 0.29
C PHE A 103 -6.97 -3.42 1.44
N SER A 104 -7.14 -2.85 2.63
CA SER A 104 -7.75 -3.51 3.77
C SER A 104 -8.54 -2.52 4.61
N GLY A 105 -9.72 -2.91 5.06
CA GLY A 105 -10.57 -2.09 5.93
C GLY A 105 -11.42 -2.97 6.83
N SER A 106 -11.72 -2.48 8.03
CA SER A 106 -12.62 -3.14 8.98
C SER A 106 -13.56 -2.13 9.62
N GLY A 107 -14.85 -2.44 9.68
CA GLY A 107 -15.86 -1.57 10.28
C GLY A 107 -17.25 -2.19 10.26
N LYS A 108 -18.08 -1.85 11.26
CA LYS A 108 -19.50 -2.27 11.36
C LYS A 108 -19.74 -3.79 11.18
N GLY A 109 -18.79 -4.63 11.62
CA GLY A 109 -18.87 -6.09 11.49
C GLY A 109 -18.42 -6.65 10.13
N VAL A 110 -17.86 -5.82 9.25
CA VAL A 110 -17.29 -6.21 7.97
C VAL A 110 -15.78 -6.00 8.00
N THR A 111 -15.02 -7.03 7.62
CA THR A 111 -13.59 -6.92 7.34
C THR A 111 -13.35 -7.33 5.90
N ILE A 112 -12.67 -6.49 5.15
CA ILE A 112 -12.38 -6.71 3.73
C ILE A 112 -10.89 -6.50 3.48
N SER A 113 -10.30 -7.36 2.65
CA SER A 113 -8.95 -7.17 2.13
C SER A 113 -8.83 -7.79 0.74
N PHE A 114 -8.25 -7.05 -0.19
CA PHE A 114 -8.05 -7.48 -1.59
C PHE A 114 -6.84 -6.79 -2.20
N ASP A 115 -6.26 -7.42 -3.22
CA ASP A 115 -5.13 -6.86 -3.96
C ASP A 115 -5.54 -5.61 -4.75
N ALA A 116 -4.75 -4.55 -4.65
CA ALA A 116 -5.04 -3.24 -5.23
C ALA A 116 -5.16 -3.29 -6.76
N GLU A 117 -4.48 -4.23 -7.42
CA GLU A 117 -4.59 -4.50 -8.85
C GLU A 117 -6.01 -4.91 -9.28
N LEU A 118 -6.83 -5.41 -8.36
CA LEU A 118 -8.19 -5.88 -8.66
C LEU A 118 -9.18 -4.73 -8.82
N ILE A 119 -8.80 -3.50 -8.42
CA ILE A 119 -9.59 -2.29 -8.67
C ILE A 119 -9.82 -2.12 -10.17
N ASN A 120 -11.06 -1.78 -10.55
CA ASN A 120 -11.56 -1.66 -11.93
C ASN A 120 -11.58 -2.97 -12.74
N GLN A 121 -11.07 -4.09 -12.20
CA GLN A 121 -11.15 -5.41 -12.83
C GLN A 121 -12.26 -6.25 -12.18
N ARG A 122 -12.03 -6.65 -10.93
CA ARG A 122 -12.97 -7.45 -10.12
C ARG A 122 -13.63 -6.64 -9.04
N ILE A 123 -12.94 -5.64 -8.51
CA ILE A 123 -13.43 -4.76 -7.47
C ILE A 123 -13.75 -3.42 -8.12
N ILE A 124 -15.01 -3.01 -8.08
CA ILE A 124 -15.45 -1.73 -8.61
C ILE A 124 -15.84 -0.86 -7.43
N TRP A 125 -15.14 0.24 -7.27
CA TRP A 125 -15.49 1.26 -6.29
C TRP A 125 -16.28 2.37 -6.99
N ASP A 126 -17.45 2.65 -6.43
CA ASP A 126 -18.28 3.80 -6.79
C ASP A 126 -18.21 4.81 -5.64
N GLU A 127 -17.49 5.90 -5.87
CA GLU A 127 -17.31 6.97 -4.89
C GLU A 127 -18.63 7.72 -4.62
N ALA A 128 -19.44 7.96 -5.66
CA ALA A 128 -20.67 8.74 -5.53
C ALA A 128 -21.73 8.02 -4.70
N ALA A 129 -21.78 6.70 -4.80
CA ALA A 129 -22.71 5.85 -4.05
C ALA A 129 -22.11 5.24 -2.77
N ASP A 130 -20.84 5.51 -2.44
CA ASP A 130 -20.08 4.85 -1.37
C ASP A 130 -20.29 3.33 -1.39
N THR A 131 -20.04 2.71 -2.55
CA THR A 131 -20.32 1.30 -2.78
C THR A 131 -19.12 0.58 -3.38
N LEU A 132 -18.83 -0.61 -2.83
CA LEU A 132 -17.81 -1.51 -3.37
C LEU A 132 -18.48 -2.77 -3.95
N THR A 133 -18.38 -2.97 -5.25
CA THR A 133 -18.91 -4.15 -5.94
C THR A 133 -17.80 -5.16 -6.19
N ILE A 134 -17.99 -6.40 -5.72
CA ILE A 134 -17.07 -7.52 -5.94
C ILE A 134 -17.67 -8.44 -7.02
N LYS A 135 -17.09 -8.40 -8.22
CA LYS A 135 -17.38 -9.35 -9.29
C LYS A 135 -16.67 -10.67 -9.01
N GLU A 136 -17.33 -11.78 -9.34
CA GLU A 136 -16.82 -13.14 -9.16
C GLU A 136 -16.42 -13.46 -7.70
N LEU A 137 -17.42 -13.47 -6.80
CA LEU A 137 -17.18 -13.78 -5.37
C LEU A 137 -16.34 -15.05 -5.19
N PRO A 138 -15.43 -15.07 -4.19
CA PRO A 138 -14.67 -16.27 -3.84
C PRO A 138 -15.58 -17.48 -3.65
N PRO A 139 -15.21 -18.66 -4.14
CA PRO A 139 -16.09 -19.84 -4.14
C PRO A 139 -16.61 -20.16 -2.74
N ASN A 140 -15.74 -20.10 -1.73
CA ASN A 140 -16.12 -20.32 -0.33
C ASN A 140 -17.22 -19.35 0.15
N LEU A 141 -17.11 -18.05 -0.17
CA LEU A 141 -18.14 -17.07 0.20
C LEU A 141 -19.44 -17.32 -0.58
N ARG A 142 -19.34 -17.64 -1.86
CA ARG A 142 -20.50 -18.01 -2.70
C ARG A 142 -21.24 -19.23 -2.15
N ASP A 143 -20.51 -20.29 -1.78
CA ASP A 143 -21.08 -21.51 -1.22
C ASP A 143 -21.78 -21.24 0.11
N GLN A 144 -21.18 -20.43 0.99
CA GLN A 144 -21.79 -20.02 2.25
C GLN A 144 -23.11 -19.25 2.04
N LEU A 145 -23.14 -18.31 1.09
CA LEU A 145 -24.34 -17.54 0.75
C LEU A 145 -25.43 -18.45 0.15
N GLN A 146 -25.06 -19.35 -0.77
CA GLN A 146 -26.00 -20.28 -1.40
C GLN A 146 -26.59 -21.28 -0.40
N ARG A 147 -25.80 -21.78 0.54
CA ARG A 147 -26.29 -22.68 1.60
C ARG A 147 -27.33 -21.99 2.47
N ARG A 148 -27.07 -20.76 2.90
CA ARG A 148 -28.02 -19.96 3.70
C ARG A 148 -29.34 -19.72 2.97
N LEU A 149 -29.30 -19.48 1.66
CA LEU A 149 -30.51 -19.31 0.83
C LEU A 149 -31.33 -20.61 0.71
N LYS A 150 -30.66 -21.77 0.62
CA LYS A 150 -31.34 -23.08 0.56
C LYS A 150 -31.94 -23.50 1.90
N GLU A 151 -31.40 -23.06 3.02
CA GLU A 151 -31.94 -23.34 4.36
C GLU A 151 -33.17 -22.47 4.70
N GLN A 152 -33.43 -21.42 3.90
CA GLN A 152 -34.59 -20.53 4.06
C GLN A 152 -35.77 -20.86 3.14
N ASN A 153 -35.60 -21.81 2.21
CA ASN A 153 -36.64 -22.34 1.31
C ASN A 153 -37.01 -23.77 1.71
#